data_AF-A0A4X1VXA2-F1
#
_entry.id   AF-A0A4X1VXA2-F1
#
_cell.length_a   1.000
_cell.length_b   1.000
_cell.length_c   1.000
_cell.angle_alpha   90.00
_cell.angle_beta   90.00
_cell.angle_gamma   90.00
#
_symmetry.space_group_name_H-M   'P 1'
#
loop_
_entity.id
_entity.type
_entity.pdbx_description
1 polymer ?
#
loop_
_entity_poly.entity_id
_entity_poly.type
_entity_poly.pdbx_seq_one_letter_code
_entity_poly.pdbx_strand_id
1 'polypeptide(L)'
;MFKRMAEFGPDSGGRVKGVTIVKPIVYGNVARYFGKKREEDGHTHQWTVYVKPYRNEVTLYHLLKLFQSDTNAMLGKKTVVSEFYDEMIFQDPTAMMQQLLTTSRQLTLGAYKHETEFAELEVKTREKLEAAKKKTSFEIAELKERLKASRETINCLKNEIRKLEEDDQTKEI
;
A
#
# COMPACT_ATOMS: atom_id res chain seq x y z
N MET A 1 30.94 9.54 22.30
CA MET A 1 30.50 8.17 22.64
C MET A 1 29.10 8.01 22.08
N PHE A 2 28.91 7.20 21.03
CA PHE A 2 27.62 7.04 20.35
C PHE A 2 26.86 5.85 20.98
N LYS A 3 25.65 6.07 21.49
CA LYS A 3 24.77 4.98 21.96
C LYS A 3 24.04 4.36 20.78
N ARG A 4 24.00 3.02 20.72
CA ARG A 4 23.27 2.27 19.69
C ARG A 4 21.76 2.36 19.97
N MET A 5 20.96 2.31 18.90
CA MET A 5 19.48 2.38 18.94
C MET A 5 18.82 1.30 19.82
N ALA A 6 19.56 0.24 20.17
CA ALA A 6 19.12 -0.83 21.07
C ALA A 6 19.24 -0.49 22.58
N GLU A 7 19.76 0.68 22.96
CA GLU A 7 19.92 1.10 24.36
C GLU A 7 18.78 1.99 24.89
N PHE A 8 17.77 2.32 24.07
CA PHE A 8 16.63 3.08 24.53
C PHE A 8 15.64 2.15 25.25
N GLY A 9 15.84 1.99 26.57
CA GLY A 9 14.90 1.30 27.45
C GLY A 9 13.57 2.07 27.62
N PRO A 10 12.58 1.50 28.32
CA PRO A 10 11.25 2.10 28.52
C PRO A 10 11.28 3.50 29.15
N ASP A 11 12.38 3.87 29.81
CA ASP A 11 12.61 5.19 30.43
C ASP A 11 13.13 6.26 29.46
N SER A 12 13.29 5.94 28.17
CA SER A 12 13.71 6.91 27.13
C SER A 12 12.60 7.89 26.70
N GLY A 13 11.41 7.76 27.30
CA GLY A 13 10.19 8.51 26.98
C GLY A 13 10.09 9.91 27.61
N GLY A 14 11.11 10.34 28.38
CA GLY A 14 11.12 11.68 28.97
C GLY A 14 11.14 12.78 27.92
N ARG A 15 10.15 13.68 27.96
CA ARG A 15 10.15 14.93 27.19
C ARG A 15 11.21 15.87 27.74
N VAL A 16 12.10 16.36 26.90
CA VAL A 16 13.18 17.27 27.29
C VAL A 16 12.61 18.68 27.40
N LYS A 17 12.32 19.11 28.63
CA LYS A 17 11.68 20.41 28.91
C LYS A 17 12.59 21.58 28.56
N GLY A 18 12.01 22.62 27.98
CA GLY A 18 12.71 23.87 27.64
C GLY A 18 13.50 23.79 26.34
N VAL A 19 13.32 22.72 25.56
CA VAL A 19 13.95 22.55 24.25
C VAL A 19 12.89 22.71 23.17
N THR A 20 13.14 23.64 22.25
CA THR A 20 12.35 23.81 21.02
C THR A 20 13.28 23.64 19.84
N ILE A 21 12.98 22.67 18.96
CA ILE A 21 13.72 22.46 17.71
C ILE A 21 12.82 22.85 16.55
N VAL A 22 13.32 23.73 15.67
CA VAL A 22 12.61 24.17 14.46
C VAL A 22 13.27 23.55 13.24
N LYS A 23 12.47 22.92 12.37
CA LYS A 23 12.92 22.35 11.09
C LYS A 23 12.15 23.01 9.94
N PRO A 24 12.79 23.90 9.18
CA PRO A 24 12.15 24.56 8.05
C PRO A 24 11.97 23.59 6.88
N ILE A 25 10.80 23.67 6.23
CA ILE A 25 10.41 22.84 5.10
C ILE A 25 9.85 23.70 3.96
N VAL A 26 9.94 23.16 2.74
CA VAL A 26 9.35 23.69 1.52
C VAL A 26 8.44 22.61 0.95
N TYR A 27 7.16 22.90 0.81
CA TYR A 27 6.21 21.97 0.23
C TYR A 27 5.61 22.51 -1.06
N GLY A 28 5.28 21.63 -1.99
CA GLY A 28 4.83 22.07 -3.29
C GLY A 28 4.48 20.97 -4.27
N ASN A 29 4.20 21.38 -5.50
CA ASN A 29 4.05 20.48 -6.62
C ASN A 29 4.63 21.08 -7.90
N VAL A 30 5.16 20.21 -8.75
CA VAL A 30 5.47 20.55 -10.15
C VAL A 30 4.42 19.90 -11.04
N ALA A 31 3.90 20.61 -12.02
CA ALA A 31 3.05 20.06 -13.06
C ALA A 31 3.58 20.41 -14.45
N ARG A 32 3.55 19.43 -15.35
CA ARG A 32 3.95 19.56 -16.76
C ARG A 32 2.77 19.10 -17.63
N TYR A 33 2.35 19.99 -18.51
CA TYR A 33 1.33 19.69 -19.51
C TYR A 33 1.90 18.72 -20.56
N PHE A 34 1.09 17.75 -20.99
CA PHE A 34 1.48 16.77 -22.01
C PHE A 34 1.51 17.33 -23.44
N GLY A 35 0.95 18.53 -23.67
CA GLY A 35 0.76 19.09 -25.01
C GLY A 35 -0.53 18.61 -25.69
N LYS A 36 -1.08 17.47 -25.27
CA LYS A 36 -2.39 16.94 -25.70
C LYS A 36 -3.01 16.09 -24.59
N LYS A 37 -4.33 15.92 -24.64
CA LYS A 37 -5.04 14.98 -23.76
C LYS A 37 -4.65 13.55 -24.14
N ARG A 38 -4.39 12.69 -23.15
CA ARG A 38 -4.11 11.27 -23.39
C ARG A 38 -5.40 10.54 -23.77
N GLU A 39 -5.33 9.66 -24.77
CA GLU A 39 -6.50 8.94 -25.30
C GLU A 39 -7.01 7.84 -24.36
N GLU A 40 -6.12 7.21 -23.58
CA GLU A 40 -6.44 6.07 -22.72
C GLU A 40 -7.29 6.44 -21.49
N ASP A 41 -6.89 7.49 -20.77
CA ASP A 41 -7.44 7.87 -19.46
C ASP A 41 -7.94 9.32 -19.42
N GLY A 42 -7.73 10.08 -20.49
CA GLY A 42 -8.12 11.49 -20.57
C GLY A 42 -7.25 12.45 -19.75
N HIS A 43 -6.12 12.02 -19.20
CA HIS A 43 -5.24 12.89 -18.42
C HIS A 43 -4.52 13.93 -19.30
N THR A 44 -4.28 15.11 -18.72
CA THR A 44 -3.71 16.27 -19.44
C THR A 44 -2.34 16.70 -18.91
N HIS A 45 -2.04 16.41 -17.65
CA HIS A 45 -0.80 16.83 -17.00
C HIS A 45 -0.19 15.67 -16.22
N GLN A 46 1.14 15.60 -16.23
CA GLN A 46 1.89 14.87 -15.22
C GLN A 46 2.24 15.84 -14.10
N TRP A 47 2.13 15.36 -12.87
CA TRP A 47 2.42 16.16 -11.70
C TRP A 47 3.16 15.36 -10.65
N THR A 48 3.92 16.07 -9.82
CA THR A 48 4.67 15.49 -8.70
C THR A 48 4.55 16.43 -7.52
N VAL A 49 3.96 15.94 -6.44
CA VAL A 49 3.93 16.59 -5.13
C VAL A 49 5.20 16.24 -4.38
N TYR A 50 5.78 17.21 -3.69
CA TYR A 50 6.94 17.00 -2.83
C TYR A 50 6.83 17.87 -1.59
N VAL A 51 7.51 17.43 -0.56
CA VAL A 51 8.09 18.35 0.41
C VAL A 51 9.56 18.09 0.44
N LYS A 52 10.27 19.16 0.63
CA LYS A 52 11.69 19.18 0.78
C LYS A 52 11.97 19.89 2.09
N PRO A 53 13.02 19.48 2.79
CA PRO A 53 13.62 20.31 3.81
C PRO A 53 14.06 21.61 3.15
N TYR A 54 13.93 22.74 3.86
CA TYR A 54 14.51 23.99 3.36
C TYR A 54 16.04 23.87 3.22
N ARG A 55 16.66 23.02 4.05
CA ARG A 55 18.08 22.59 3.96
C ARG A 55 18.15 21.07 3.82
N ASN A 56 18.29 20.54 2.60
CA ASN A 56 18.66 19.17 2.17
C ASN A 56 18.45 17.91 3.07
N GLU A 57 17.64 17.89 4.13
CA GLU A 57 17.21 16.68 4.86
C GLU A 57 15.66 16.50 5.12
N VAL A 58 14.92 15.79 4.20
CA VAL A 58 13.64 15.02 4.36
C VAL A 58 12.21 15.60 3.98
N THR A 59 11.37 14.72 3.39
CA THR A 59 10.09 14.85 2.61
C THR A 59 8.76 14.58 3.41
N LEU A 60 7.65 15.17 2.96
CA LEU A 60 6.22 15.27 3.42
C LEU A 60 5.28 15.61 2.20
N TYR A 61 3.99 16.01 2.36
CA TYR A 61 2.98 16.12 1.27
C TYR A 61 2.25 17.50 1.12
N HIS A 62 1.79 17.87 -0.11
CA HIS A 62 1.08 19.12 -0.49
C HIS A 62 -0.13 18.90 -1.43
N LEU A 63 -1.01 19.91 -1.54
CA LEU A 63 -2.19 19.96 -2.42
C LEU A 63 -1.82 20.32 -3.88
N LEU A 64 -2.50 19.71 -4.85
CA LEU A 64 -2.04 19.70 -6.23
C LEU A 64 -2.50 20.90 -7.07
N LYS A 65 -1.56 21.67 -7.65
CA LYS A 65 -1.84 22.77 -8.58
C LYS A 65 -1.44 22.45 -10.03
N LEU A 66 -2.42 22.40 -10.93
CA LEU A 66 -2.24 21.91 -12.30
C LEU A 66 -2.14 23.01 -13.38
N PHE A 67 -2.72 24.19 -13.14
CA PHE A 67 -2.85 25.23 -14.17
C PHE A 67 -1.82 26.35 -13.97
N GLN A 68 -1.29 26.87 -15.09
CA GLN A 68 -0.40 28.03 -15.09
C GLN A 68 -1.19 29.30 -14.73
N SER A 69 -0.52 30.26 -14.10
CA SER A 69 -1.00 31.65 -14.02
C SER A 69 -0.62 32.39 -15.30
N ASP A 70 -1.45 33.32 -15.77
CA ASP A 70 -1.28 34.04 -17.04
C ASP A 70 0.08 34.75 -17.16
N THR A 71 0.63 35.20 -16.03
CA THR A 71 1.95 35.83 -15.93
C THR A 71 3.11 34.87 -16.21
N ASN A 72 2.97 33.59 -15.86
CA ASN A 72 4.02 32.57 -16.04
C ASN A 72 4.03 31.99 -17.47
N ALA A 73 2.87 31.98 -18.15
CA ALA A 73 2.78 31.59 -19.56
C ALA A 73 3.51 32.58 -20.47
N MET A 74 3.44 33.88 -20.17
CA MET A 74 4.14 34.97 -20.87
C MET A 74 5.67 34.88 -20.79
N LEU A 75 6.21 34.23 -19.74
CA LEU A 75 7.65 34.00 -19.53
C LEU A 75 8.18 32.71 -20.19
N GLY A 76 7.35 31.99 -20.96
CA GLY A 76 7.75 30.76 -21.66
C GLY A 76 8.04 29.56 -20.75
N LYS A 77 7.63 29.62 -19.47
CA LYS A 77 7.86 28.54 -18.51
C LYS A 77 6.90 27.37 -18.79
N LYS A 78 7.43 26.27 -19.32
CA LYS A 78 6.67 25.05 -19.67
C LYS A 78 6.22 24.22 -18.46
N THR A 79 6.64 24.57 -17.25
CA THR A 79 6.36 23.83 -16.01
C THR A 79 5.76 24.75 -14.96
N VAL A 80 4.65 24.33 -14.36
CA VAL A 80 4.03 24.99 -13.21
C VAL A 80 4.74 24.51 -11.96
N VAL A 81 5.20 25.45 -11.14
CA VAL A 81 5.78 25.17 -9.83
C VAL A 81 4.97 25.98 -8.82
N SER A 82 4.41 25.30 -7.83
CA SER A 82 3.72 25.91 -6.69
C SER A 82 4.43 25.46 -5.44
N GLU A 83 5.12 26.37 -4.76
CA GLU A 83 5.95 26.09 -3.57
C GLU A 83 5.59 27.04 -2.43
N PHE A 84 5.53 26.50 -1.21
CA PHE A 84 5.23 27.20 0.02
C PHE A 84 6.25 26.82 1.10
N TYR A 85 6.58 27.78 1.96
CA TYR A 85 7.48 27.60 3.10
C TYR A 85 6.67 27.36 4.38
N ASP A 86 7.14 26.44 5.22
CA ASP A 86 6.56 26.18 6.55
C ASP A 86 7.63 25.70 7.53
N GLU A 87 7.31 25.67 8.82
CA GLU A 87 8.23 25.30 9.90
C GLU A 87 7.64 24.23 10.80
N MET A 88 8.33 23.08 10.89
CA MET A 88 7.98 22.08 11.90
C MET A 88 8.60 22.47 13.25
N ILE A 89 7.74 22.68 14.24
CA ILE A 89 8.15 23.05 15.60
C ILE A 89 7.99 21.83 16.52
N PHE A 90 9.12 21.34 17.04
CA PHE A 90 9.16 20.27 18.04
C PHE A 90 9.39 20.88 19.41
N GLN A 91 8.30 21.09 20.16
CA GLN A 91 8.35 21.62 21.52
C GLN A 91 8.41 20.48 22.54
N ASP A 92 9.40 20.55 23.43
CA ASP A 92 9.73 19.52 24.41
C ASP A 92 9.78 18.11 23.79
N PRO A 93 10.65 17.85 22.78
CA PRO A 93 10.74 16.54 22.13
C PRO A 93 11.21 15.46 23.13
N THR A 94 10.89 14.20 22.85
CA THR A 94 11.48 13.08 23.60
C THR A 94 12.99 13.07 23.41
N ALA A 95 13.75 12.56 24.39
CA ALA A 95 15.22 12.50 24.29
C ALA A 95 15.70 11.78 23.02
N MET A 96 15.02 10.70 22.63
CA MET A 96 15.27 10.00 21.37
C MET A 96 15.02 10.92 20.16
N MET A 97 13.86 11.58 20.09
CA MET A 97 13.52 12.48 18.98
C MET A 97 14.47 13.68 18.90
N GLN A 98 14.91 14.22 20.03
CA GLN A 98 15.90 15.29 20.09
C GLN A 98 17.22 14.85 19.42
N GLN A 99 17.68 13.62 19.68
CA GLN A 99 18.87 13.07 19.03
C GLN A 99 18.66 12.83 17.53
N LEU A 100 17.48 12.35 17.13
CA LEU A 100 17.12 12.17 15.72
C LEU A 100 17.10 13.51 14.96
N LEU A 101 16.56 14.56 15.57
CA LEU A 101 16.44 15.88 14.96
C LEU A 101 17.78 16.62 14.87
N THR A 102 18.77 16.25 15.69
CA THR A 102 20.09 16.90 15.73
C THR A 102 21.17 16.16 14.95
N THR A 103 20.97 14.86 14.67
CA THR A 103 21.96 14.02 13.98
C THR A 103 21.73 14.00 12.47
N SER A 104 22.64 14.60 11.69
CA SER A 104 22.62 14.60 10.21
C SER A 104 23.03 13.27 9.55
N ARG A 105 23.29 12.22 10.34
CA ARG A 105 23.70 10.91 9.81
C ARG A 105 22.44 10.08 9.51
N GLN A 106 22.29 9.64 8.27
CA GLN A 106 21.28 8.65 7.90
C GLN A 106 21.44 7.41 8.81
N LEU A 107 20.43 7.14 9.64
CA LEU A 107 20.42 5.99 10.55
C LEU A 107 20.15 4.68 9.81
N THR A 108 19.65 4.76 8.57
CA THR A 108 19.44 3.60 7.71
C THR A 108 20.60 3.45 6.74
N LEU A 109 21.28 2.30 6.77
CA LEU A 109 22.34 1.92 5.83
C LEU A 109 21.81 1.59 4.41
N GLY A 110 20.57 1.96 4.12
CA GLY A 110 19.90 1.73 2.84
C GLY A 110 18.82 2.78 2.61
N ALA A 111 18.34 2.87 1.36
CA ALA A 111 17.21 3.72 1.01
C ALA A 111 16.04 3.40 1.96
N TYR A 112 15.56 4.41 2.68
CA TYR A 112 14.36 4.30 3.49
C TYR A 112 13.21 3.89 2.57
N LYS A 113 12.78 2.63 2.65
CA LYS A 113 11.61 2.15 1.93
C LYS A 113 10.39 2.85 2.52
N HIS A 114 9.95 3.93 1.89
CA HIS A 114 8.65 4.50 2.19
C HIS A 114 7.61 3.41 1.97
N GLU A 115 6.68 3.22 2.92
CA GLU A 115 5.58 2.25 2.80
C GLU A 115 4.57 2.58 1.68
N THR A 116 4.96 3.43 0.73
CA THR A 116 4.17 3.88 -0.43
C THR A 116 4.42 3.08 -1.70
N GLU A 117 5.15 1.97 -1.68
CA GLU A 117 5.13 0.99 -2.78
C GLU A 117 3.82 0.17 -2.77
N PHE A 118 2.68 0.88 -2.84
CA PHE A 118 1.35 0.28 -2.96
C PHE A 118 1.26 -0.65 -4.17
N ALA A 119 1.99 -0.34 -5.25
CA ALA A 119 2.00 -1.15 -6.45
C ALA A 119 2.59 -2.55 -6.21
N GLU A 120 3.72 -2.67 -5.50
CA GLU A 120 4.32 -3.97 -5.19
C GLU A 120 3.45 -4.74 -4.18
N LEU A 121 2.90 -4.03 -3.19
CA LEU A 121 1.98 -4.61 -2.22
C LEU A 121 0.68 -5.11 -2.87
N GLU A 122 0.15 -4.36 -3.84
CA GLU A 122 -1.04 -4.71 -4.61
C GLU A 122 -0.80 -5.96 -5.45
N VAL A 123 0.32 -6.02 -6.18
CA VAL A 123 0.71 -7.20 -6.97
C VAL A 123 0.83 -8.42 -6.08
N LYS A 124 1.58 -8.32 -4.99
CA LYS A 124 1.77 -9.43 -4.04
C LYS A 124 0.47 -9.88 -3.38
N THR A 125 -0.42 -8.94 -3.06
CA THR A 125 -1.72 -9.25 -2.46
C THR A 125 -2.64 -9.91 -3.48
N ARG A 126 -2.65 -9.43 -4.74
CA ARG A 126 -3.42 -10.02 -5.84
C ARG A 126 -2.97 -11.44 -6.15
N GLU A 127 -1.66 -11.70 -6.19
CA GLU A 127 -1.12 -13.05 -6.41
C GLU A 127 -1.55 -14.03 -5.32
N LYS A 128 -1.51 -13.62 -4.05
CA LYS A 128 -1.99 -14.44 -2.93
C LYS A 128 -3.48 -14.75 -3.06
N LEU A 129 -4.28 -13.77 -3.49
CA LEU A 129 -5.73 -13.91 -3.67
C LEU A 129 -6.06 -14.88 -4.82
N GLU A 130 -5.38 -14.77 -5.95
CA GLU A 130 -5.54 -15.70 -7.09
C GLU A 130 -5.10 -17.12 -6.74
N ALA A 131 -4.00 -17.28 -6.00
CA ALA A 131 -3.56 -18.59 -5.51
C ALA A 131 -4.59 -19.24 -4.58
N ALA A 132 -5.13 -18.48 -3.63
CA ALA A 132 -6.19 -18.96 -2.72
C ALA A 132 -7.45 -19.35 -3.50
N LYS A 133 -7.90 -18.49 -4.41
CA LYS A 133 -9.06 -18.73 -5.28
C LYS A 133 -8.90 -20.00 -6.11
N LYS A 134 -7.73 -20.22 -6.70
CA LYS A 134 -7.43 -21.44 -7.47
C LYS A 134 -7.49 -22.69 -6.59
N LYS A 135 -6.93 -22.64 -5.38
CA LYS A 135 -6.97 -23.75 -4.43
C LYS A 135 -8.42 -24.08 -4.02
N THR A 136 -9.21 -23.09 -3.64
CA THR A 136 -10.62 -23.28 -3.28
C THR A 136 -11.42 -23.83 -4.47
N SER A 137 -11.17 -23.33 -5.68
CA SER A 137 -11.84 -23.84 -6.88
C SER A 137 -11.52 -25.31 -7.16
N PHE A 138 -10.28 -25.74 -6.94
CA PHE A 138 -9.88 -27.14 -7.10
C PHE A 138 -10.57 -28.03 -6.07
N GLU A 139 -10.58 -27.61 -4.80
CA GLU A 139 -11.22 -28.34 -3.71
C GLU A 139 -12.74 -28.46 -3.90
N ILE A 140 -13.40 -27.40 -4.41
CA ILE A 140 -14.82 -27.46 -4.81
C ILE A 140 -15.05 -28.47 -5.94
N ALA A 141 -14.16 -28.53 -6.93
CA ALA A 141 -14.29 -29.47 -8.04
C ALA A 141 -14.17 -30.92 -7.57
N GLU A 142 -13.18 -31.21 -6.73
CA GLU A 142 -12.97 -32.54 -6.14
C GLU A 142 -14.18 -32.98 -5.29
N LEU A 143 -14.69 -32.08 -4.44
CA LEU A 143 -15.88 -32.37 -3.62
C LEU A 143 -17.13 -32.60 -4.48
N LYS A 144 -17.30 -31.86 -5.58
CA LYS A 144 -18.40 -32.08 -6.53
C LYS A 144 -18.30 -33.45 -7.20
N GLU A 145 -17.10 -33.88 -7.57
CA GLU A 145 -16.87 -35.16 -8.22
C GLU A 145 -17.11 -36.33 -7.26
N ARG A 146 -16.61 -36.22 -6.02
CA ARG A 146 -16.91 -37.20 -4.96
C ARG A 146 -18.40 -37.29 -4.65
N LEU A 147 -19.11 -36.16 -4.62
CA LEU A 147 -20.56 -36.14 -4.42
C LEU A 147 -21.30 -36.81 -5.58
N LYS A 148 -20.84 -36.60 -6.81
CA LYS A 148 -21.41 -37.24 -8.01
C LYS A 148 -21.23 -38.76 -7.95
N ALA A 149 -20.01 -39.23 -7.69
CA ALA A 149 -19.70 -40.65 -7.57
C ALA A 149 -20.55 -41.33 -6.47
N SER A 150 -20.64 -40.70 -5.30
CA SER A 150 -21.47 -41.22 -4.20
C SER A 150 -22.96 -41.31 -4.55
N ARG A 151 -23.50 -40.32 -5.27
CA ARG A 151 -24.89 -40.35 -5.77
C ARG A 151 -25.12 -41.47 -6.77
N GLU A 152 -24.17 -41.72 -7.66
CA GLU A 152 -24.22 -42.83 -8.62
C GLU A 152 -24.19 -44.18 -7.89
N THR A 153 -23.32 -44.35 -6.88
CA THR A 153 -23.29 -45.56 -6.05
C THR A 153 -24.62 -45.78 -5.32
N ILE A 154 -25.19 -44.73 -4.71
CA ILE A 154 -26.49 -44.81 -4.03
C ILE A 154 -27.59 -45.25 -5.01
N ASN A 155 -27.61 -44.70 -6.22
CA ASN A 155 -28.58 -45.08 -7.24
C ASN A 155 -28.41 -46.54 -7.69
N CYS A 156 -27.17 -47.01 -7.85
CA CYS A 156 -26.88 -48.42 -8.15
C CYS A 156 -27.41 -49.34 -7.04
N LEU A 157 -27.07 -49.07 -5.79
CA LEU A 157 -27.53 -49.86 -4.64
C LEU A 157 -29.05 -49.85 -4.50
N LYS A 158 -29.71 -48.70 -4.71
CA LYS A 158 -31.18 -48.61 -4.70
C LYS A 158 -31.82 -49.47 -5.79
N ASN A 159 -31.26 -49.47 -7.00
CA ASN A 159 -31.78 -50.28 -8.10
C ASN A 159 -31.61 -51.78 -7.83
N GLU A 160 -30.52 -52.17 -7.18
CA GLU A 160 -30.25 -53.56 -6.84
C GLU A 160 -31.13 -54.07 -5.70
N ILE A 161 -31.35 -53.25 -4.66
CA ILE A 161 -32.34 -53.56 -3.60
C ILE A 161 -33.72 -53.78 -4.21
N ARG A 162 -34.18 -52.89 -5.11
CA ARG A 162 -35.48 -53.03 -5.77
C ARG A 162 -35.61 -54.34 -6.56
N LYS A 163 -34.56 -54.74 -7.29
CA LYS A 163 -34.56 -56.02 -8.02
C LYS A 163 -34.67 -57.22 -7.08
N LEU A 164 -33.92 -57.20 -5.97
CA LEU A 164 -33.97 -58.27 -4.98
C LEU A 164 -35.34 -58.35 -4.30
N GLU A 165 -35.98 -57.22 -4.01
CA GLU A 165 -37.36 -57.18 -3.49
C GLU A 165 -38.37 -57.76 -4.49
N GLU A 166 -38.24 -57.44 -5.79
CA GLU A 166 -39.08 -58.00 -6.86
C GLU A 166 -38.89 -59.53 -7.04
N ASP A 167 -37.64 -60.01 -6.95
CA ASP A 167 -37.28 -61.43 -7.05
C ASP A 167 -37.75 -62.28 -5.85
N ASP A 168 -37.76 -61.71 -4.64
CA ASP A 168 -38.26 -62.39 -3.44
C ASP A 168 -39.79 -62.53 -3.49
N GLN A 169 -40.46 -61.49 -3.99
CA GLN A 169 -41.92 -61.45 -4.14
C GLN A 169 -42.44 -62.38 -5.25
N THR A 170 -41.60 -62.77 -6.21
CA THR A 170 -41.93 -63.80 -7.22
C THR A 170 -41.66 -65.22 -6.75
N LYS A 171 -40.89 -65.44 -5.68
CA LYS A 171 -40.63 -66.77 -5.10
C LYS A 171 -41.63 -67.20 -4.03
N GLU A 172 -42.41 -66.27 -3.49
CA GLU A 172 -43.49 -66.53 -2.52
C GLU A 172 -44.87 -66.81 -3.16
N ILE A 173 -44.96 -66.93 -4.50
CA ILE A 173 -46.18 -67.32 -5.26
C ILE A 173 -45.99 -68.71 -5.85
#